data_AF-A0A9D9QN38-F1
#
_entry.id   AF-A0A9D9QN38-F1
#
_cell.length_a   1.000
_cell.length_b   1.000
_cell.length_c   1.000
_cell.angle_alpha   90.00
_cell.angle_beta   90.00
_cell.angle_gamma   90.00
#
_symmetry.space_group_name_H-M   'P 1'
#
loop_
_entity.id
_entity.type
_entity.pdbx_description
1 polymer ?
#
loop_
_entity_poly.entity_id
_entity_poly.type
_entity_poly.pdbx_seq_one_letter_code
_entity_poly.pdbx_strand_id
1 'polypeptide(L)'
;MLRGINIKDLLLLSLGNIRGGRIIYKRSKTSKLYSIALTPDVQDVINQLQSGNTLIGVLSDAELKNRPQLVEVIVQKRKVINAHLRKLGILINSKEALSTYIFRYSYANISRQLGYSKDLIAEALGHSYGNSVTGIYLEQFDNAVIDEMNRRVVDAVL
;
A
#
# COMPACT_ATOMS: atom_id res chain seq x y z
N MET A 1 -7.55 -3.81 3.19
CA MET A 1 -6.56 -3.45 2.14
C MET A 1 -5.42 -2.62 2.73
N LEU A 2 -4.24 -2.59 2.07
CA LEU A 2 -3.08 -1.77 2.46
C LEU A 2 -3.05 -0.38 1.79
N ARG A 3 -4.22 0.26 1.59
CA ARG A 3 -4.35 1.65 1.11
C ARG A 3 -3.53 1.99 -0.15
N GLY A 4 -3.40 1.03 -1.07
CA GLY A 4 -2.61 1.19 -2.29
C GLY A 4 -1.12 1.41 -2.05
N ILE A 5 -0.52 0.81 -1.02
CA ILE A 5 0.91 0.89 -0.66
C ILE A 5 1.86 0.88 -1.88
N ASN A 6 2.95 1.63 -1.80
CA ASN A 6 3.95 1.59 -2.87
C ASN A 6 4.66 0.23 -2.87
N ILE A 7 4.90 -0.33 -4.05
CA ILE A 7 5.52 -1.65 -4.16
C ILE A 7 6.87 -1.73 -3.44
N LYS A 8 7.73 -0.69 -3.52
CA LYS A 8 9.02 -0.67 -2.80
C LYS A 8 8.80 -0.81 -1.30
N ASP A 9 7.85 -0.06 -0.74
CA ASP A 9 7.57 -0.09 0.69
C ASP A 9 7.01 -1.47 1.09
N LEU A 10 6.07 -2.02 0.30
CA LEU A 10 5.50 -3.34 0.52
C LEU A 10 6.56 -4.46 0.52
N LEU A 11 7.47 -4.46 -0.46
CA LEU A 11 8.53 -5.47 -0.54
C LEU A 11 9.52 -5.41 0.64
N LEU A 12 9.61 -4.26 1.33
CA LEU A 12 10.54 -4.04 2.44
C LEU A 12 9.90 -4.19 3.82
N LEU A 13 8.58 -4.39 3.91
CA LEU A 13 7.93 -4.59 5.19
C LEU A 13 8.43 -5.89 5.85
N SER A 14 8.67 -5.82 7.15
CA SER A 14 9.09 -6.93 8.01
C SER A 14 8.09 -7.13 9.15
N LEU A 15 8.20 -8.24 9.89
CA LEU A 15 7.40 -8.48 11.10
C LEU A 15 7.57 -7.35 12.14
N GLY A 16 8.74 -6.69 12.18
CA GLY A 16 8.98 -5.56 13.07
C GLY A 16 8.14 -4.31 12.77
N ASN A 17 7.51 -4.26 11.59
CA ASN A 17 6.55 -3.23 11.21
C ASN A 17 5.14 -3.49 11.76
N ILE A 18 4.85 -4.69 12.26
CA ILE A 18 3.56 -5.01 12.87
C ILE A 18 3.61 -4.69 14.36
N ARG A 19 2.80 -3.73 14.81
CA ARG A 19 2.72 -3.32 16.22
C ARG A 19 1.30 -2.90 16.59
N GLY A 20 0.78 -3.42 17.70
CA GLY A 20 -0.54 -3.03 18.23
C GLY A 20 -1.69 -3.24 17.25
N GLY A 21 -1.68 -4.33 16.47
CA GLY A 21 -2.71 -4.61 15.46
C GLY A 21 -2.63 -3.71 14.22
N ARG A 22 -1.46 -3.14 13.92
CA ARG A 22 -1.26 -2.23 12.78
C ARG A 22 0.05 -2.51 12.06
N ILE A 23 0.08 -2.22 10.77
CA ILE A 23 1.31 -2.12 9.98
C ILE A 23 1.76 -0.66 10.00
N ILE A 24 2.94 -0.42 10.56
CA ILE A 24 3.54 0.90 10.75
C ILE A 24 4.86 0.99 9.98
N TYR A 25 4.96 1.95 9.06
CA TYR A 25 6.17 2.16 8.27
C TYR A 25 6.32 3.62 7.82
N LYS A 26 7.56 4.05 7.55
CA LYS A 26 7.85 5.34 6.90
C LYS A 26 7.95 5.13 5.40
N ARG A 27 7.20 5.91 4.63
CA ARG A 27 7.21 5.82 3.17
C ARG A 27 8.55 6.24 2.59
N SER A 28 9.13 5.42 1.73
CA SER A 28 10.44 5.67 1.13
C SER A 28 10.55 7.00 0.37
N LYS A 29 9.45 7.45 -0.26
CA LYS A 29 9.45 8.66 -1.11
C LYS A 29 9.32 9.96 -0.32
N THR A 30 8.57 9.96 0.78
CA THR A 30 8.14 11.19 1.46
C THR A 30 8.44 11.18 2.96
N SER A 31 8.98 10.10 3.50
CA SER A 31 9.24 9.89 4.93
C SER A 31 8.00 9.98 5.85
N LYS A 32 6.80 10.20 5.29
CA LYS A 32 5.52 10.22 6.01
C LYS A 32 5.30 8.86 6.69
N LEU A 33 4.89 8.90 7.95
CA LEU A 33 4.53 7.71 8.72
C LEU A 33 3.14 7.23 8.28
N TYR A 34 3.05 5.96 7.92
CA TYR A 34 1.79 5.26 7.68
C TYR A 34 1.50 4.38 8.88
N SER A 35 0.23 4.35 9.24
CA SER A 35 -0.32 3.51 10.30
C SER A 35 -1.61 2.90 9.76
N ILE A 36 -1.56 1.63 9.38
CA ILE A 36 -2.68 0.95 8.71
C ILE A 36 -3.19 -0.16 9.61
N ALA A 37 -4.48 -0.19 9.92
CA ALA A 37 -5.09 -1.29 10.67
C ALA A 37 -4.81 -2.64 9.97
N LEU A 38 -4.37 -3.61 10.75
CA LEU A 38 -4.14 -4.97 10.28
C LEU A 38 -5.45 -5.74 10.35
N THR A 39 -6.11 -5.91 9.21
CA THR A 39 -7.36 -6.67 9.11
C THR A 39 -7.08 -8.17 9.09
N PRO A 40 -8.05 -9.02 9.48
CA PRO A 40 -7.91 -10.48 9.40
C PRO A 40 -7.46 -10.96 8.01
N ASP A 41 -8.10 -10.49 6.94
CA ASP A 41 -7.73 -10.90 5.56
C ASP A 41 -6.27 -10.56 5.20
N VAL A 42 -5.78 -9.41 5.67
CA VAL A 42 -4.39 -9.00 5.44
C VAL A 42 -3.44 -9.88 6.26
N GLN A 43 -3.81 -10.22 7.50
CA GLN A 43 -3.04 -11.12 8.35
C GLN A 43 -2.97 -12.52 7.73
N ASP A 44 -4.06 -13.03 7.17
CA ASP A 44 -4.10 -14.36 6.54
C ASP A 44 -3.20 -14.41 5.30
N VAL A 45 -3.23 -13.37 4.45
CA VAL A 45 -2.33 -13.26 3.30
C VAL A 45 -0.86 -13.18 3.76
N ILE A 46 -0.56 -12.42 4.81
CA ILE A 46 0.80 -12.37 5.37
C ILE A 46 1.22 -13.75 5.86
N ASN A 47 0.37 -14.46 6.61
CA ASN A 47 0.69 -15.80 7.12
C ASN A 47 1.01 -16.80 6.00
N GLN A 48 0.36 -16.66 4.83
CA GLN A 48 0.61 -17.52 3.68
C GLN A 48 1.88 -17.17 2.91
N LEU A 49 2.24 -15.88 2.84
CA LEU A 49 3.34 -15.38 2.00
C LEU A 49 4.63 -15.07 2.77
N GLN A 50 4.56 -14.99 4.10
CA GLN A 50 5.69 -14.59 4.92
C GLN A 50 6.84 -15.57 4.75
N SER A 51 8.01 -15.02 4.43
CA SER A 51 9.23 -15.80 4.28
C SER A 51 10.45 -14.92 4.51
N GLY A 52 11.45 -15.48 5.20
CA GLY A 52 12.66 -14.75 5.62
C GLY A 52 12.33 -13.51 6.44
N ASN A 53 13.07 -12.43 6.20
CA ASN A 53 12.92 -11.17 6.94
C ASN A 53 11.81 -10.22 6.41
N THR A 54 11.01 -10.63 5.41
CA THR A 54 9.94 -9.78 4.84
C THR A 54 8.55 -10.37 5.01
N LEU A 55 7.52 -9.53 4.99
CA LEU A 55 6.13 -9.95 5.16
C LEU A 55 5.56 -10.77 4.00
N ILE A 56 6.17 -10.69 2.81
CA ILE A 56 5.65 -11.33 1.59
C ILE A 56 6.69 -12.16 0.83
N GLY A 57 7.89 -12.35 1.39
CA GLY A 57 8.87 -13.32 0.90
C GLY A 57 9.49 -13.05 -0.47
N VAL A 58 9.29 -11.87 -1.07
CA VAL A 58 9.76 -11.57 -2.44
C VAL A 58 11.27 -11.25 -2.50
N LEU A 59 11.81 -10.68 -1.42
CA LEU A 59 13.22 -10.36 -1.27
C LEU A 59 13.88 -11.37 -0.33
N SER A 60 15.01 -11.92 -0.78
CA SER A 60 15.86 -12.79 0.03
C SER A 60 16.72 -11.99 1.01
N ASP A 61 17.19 -12.66 2.07
CA ASP A 61 18.06 -12.05 3.07
C ASP A 61 19.40 -11.58 2.48
N ALA A 62 19.90 -12.26 1.45
CA ALA A 62 21.11 -11.84 0.72
C ALA A 62 20.88 -10.53 -0.04
N GLU A 63 19.74 -10.40 -0.74
CA GLU A 63 19.35 -9.17 -1.43
C GLU A 63 19.18 -8.00 -0.44
N LEU A 64 18.57 -8.25 0.73
CA LEU A 64 18.39 -7.23 1.77
C LEU A 64 19.71 -6.73 2.38
N LYS A 65 20.70 -7.61 2.53
CA LYS A 65 22.03 -7.25 3.05
C LYS A 65 22.84 -6.43 2.04
N ASN A 66 22.64 -6.62 0.74
CA ASN A 66 23.34 -5.89 -0.32
C ASN A 66 22.68 -4.53 -0.61
N ARG A 67 22.88 -3.57 0.30
CA ARG A 67 22.29 -2.21 0.20
C ARG A 67 22.61 -1.48 -1.12
N PRO A 68 23.84 -1.53 -1.68
CA PRO A 68 24.13 -0.85 -2.94
C PRO A 68 23.25 -1.33 -4.11
N GLN A 69 22.93 -2.62 -4.18
CA GLN A 69 22.16 -3.20 -5.29
C GLN A 69 20.65 -3.30 -4.99
N LEU A 70 20.24 -3.14 -3.73
CA LEU A 70 18.85 -3.34 -3.29
C LEU A 70 17.83 -2.53 -4.12
N VAL A 71 18.18 -1.29 -4.49
CA VAL A 71 17.28 -0.45 -5.31
C VAL A 71 17.05 -1.08 -6.69
N GLU A 72 18.11 -1.56 -7.34
CA GLU A 72 18.02 -2.21 -8.64
C GLU A 72 17.24 -3.52 -8.55
N VAL A 73 17.53 -4.34 -7.53
CA VAL A 73 16.78 -5.58 -7.25
C VAL A 73 15.29 -5.29 -7.14
N ILE A 74 14.89 -4.30 -6.34
CA ILE A 74 13.48 -3.90 -6.19
C ILE A 74 12.86 -3.47 -7.53
N VAL A 75 13.61 -2.73 -8.37
CA VAL A 75 13.14 -2.35 -9.71
C VAL A 75 12.91 -3.59 -10.58
N GLN A 76 13.80 -4.57 -10.55
CA GLN A 76 13.63 -5.83 -11.30
C GLN A 76 12.45 -6.65 -10.77
N LYS A 77 12.32 -6.84 -9.45
CA LYS A 77 11.16 -7.52 -8.85
C LYS A 77 9.85 -6.83 -9.25
N ARG A 78 9.80 -5.50 -9.24
CA ARG A 78 8.62 -4.75 -9.71
C ARG A 78 8.29 -5.04 -11.17
N LYS A 79 9.29 -5.11 -12.06
CA LYS A 79 9.09 -5.46 -13.48
C LYS A 79 8.50 -6.86 -13.61
N VAL A 80 9.04 -7.84 -12.88
CA VAL A 80 8.53 -9.22 -12.86
C VAL A 80 7.09 -9.26 -12.36
N ILE A 81 6.79 -8.63 -11.23
CA ILE A 81 5.43 -8.55 -10.67
C ILE A 81 4.46 -7.92 -11.69
N ASN A 82 4.83 -6.80 -12.32
CA ASN A 82 4.00 -6.17 -13.34
C ASN A 82 3.81 -7.06 -14.59
N ALA A 83 4.81 -7.87 -14.97
CA ALA A 83 4.67 -8.82 -16.06
C ALA A 83 3.65 -9.93 -15.72
N HIS A 84 3.68 -10.46 -14.48
CA HIS A 84 2.68 -11.42 -14.02
C HIS A 84 1.29 -10.79 -13.91
N LEU A 85 1.17 -9.56 -13.40
CA LEU A 85 -0.10 -8.83 -13.35
C LEU A 85 -0.71 -8.66 -14.74
N ARG A 86 0.10 -8.31 -15.76
CA ARG A 86 -0.39 -8.23 -17.15
C ARG A 86 -0.94 -9.56 -17.64
N LYS A 87 -0.25 -10.68 -17.36
CA LYS A 87 -0.73 -12.02 -17.71
C LYS A 87 -2.05 -12.33 -17.01
N LEU A 88 -2.16 -12.06 -15.71
CA LEU A 88 -3.41 -12.22 -14.96
C LEU A 88 -4.53 -11.36 -15.53
N GLY A 89 -4.24 -10.11 -15.91
CA GLY A 89 -5.20 -9.21 -16.55
C GLY A 89 -5.77 -9.78 -17.85
N ILE A 90 -4.92 -10.41 -18.68
CA ILE A 90 -5.36 -11.11 -19.89
C ILE A 90 -6.24 -12.31 -19.53
N LEU A 91 -5.82 -13.13 -18.56
CA LEU A 91 -6.55 -14.34 -18.15
C LEU A 91 -7.97 -14.03 -17.63
N ILE A 92 -8.15 -12.91 -16.94
CA ILE A 92 -9.46 -12.50 -16.41
C ILE A 92 -10.23 -11.58 -17.37
N ASN A 93 -9.75 -11.37 -18.60
CA ASN A 93 -10.30 -10.43 -19.57
C ASN A 93 -10.50 -9.02 -18.99
N SER A 94 -9.55 -8.55 -18.20
CA SER A 94 -9.55 -7.21 -17.63
C SER A 94 -9.52 -6.17 -18.76
N LYS A 95 -10.46 -5.21 -18.70
CA LYS A 95 -10.51 -4.08 -19.65
C LYS A 95 -9.25 -3.21 -19.57
N GLU A 96 -8.65 -3.12 -18.38
CA GLU A 96 -7.46 -2.34 -18.12
C GLU A 96 -6.24 -3.24 -17.91
N ALA A 97 -5.07 -2.77 -18.37
CA ALA A 97 -3.82 -3.47 -18.15
C ALA A 97 -3.43 -3.41 -16.67
N LEU A 98 -3.40 -4.56 -16.00
CA LEU A 98 -3.04 -4.61 -14.58
C LEU A 98 -1.56 -4.29 -14.35
N SER A 99 -1.32 -3.48 -13.33
CA SER A 99 0.01 -3.16 -12.83
C SER A 99 -0.06 -2.81 -11.35
N THR A 100 1.07 -2.80 -10.65
CA THR A 100 1.14 -2.40 -9.24
C THR A 100 0.59 -0.99 -8.96
N TYR A 101 0.53 -0.11 -9.97
CA TYR A 101 -0.05 1.23 -9.82
C TYR A 101 -1.59 1.20 -9.80
N ILE A 102 -2.21 0.24 -10.50
CA ILE A 102 -3.67 0.20 -10.64
C ILE A 102 -4.34 0.04 -9.27
N PHE A 103 -3.78 -0.76 -8.37
CA PHE A 103 -4.35 -0.98 -7.04
C PHE A 103 -4.47 0.30 -6.21
N ARG A 104 -3.52 1.24 -6.34
CA ARG A 104 -3.62 2.55 -5.69
C ARG A 104 -4.73 3.39 -6.32
N TYR A 105 -4.82 3.37 -7.65
CA TYR A 105 -5.84 4.10 -8.38
C TYR A 105 -7.25 3.57 -8.08
N SER A 106 -7.44 2.26 -8.09
CA SER A 106 -8.70 1.60 -7.71
C SER A 106 -9.11 1.95 -6.28
N TYR A 107 -8.19 1.88 -5.30
CA TYR A 107 -8.47 2.29 -3.92
C TYR A 107 -9.00 3.73 -3.85
N ALA A 108 -8.34 4.67 -4.53
CA ALA A 108 -8.74 6.08 -4.54
C ALA A 108 -10.11 6.28 -5.20
N ASN A 109 -10.37 5.62 -6.33
CA ASN A 109 -11.62 5.74 -7.06
C ASN A 109 -12.80 5.11 -6.33
N ILE A 110 -12.63 3.93 -5.74
CA ILE A 110 -13.67 3.30 -4.92
C ILE A 110 -13.99 4.20 -3.73
N SER A 111 -12.97 4.73 -3.05
CA SER A 111 -13.18 5.71 -1.96
C SER A 111 -13.98 6.93 -2.45
N ARG A 112 -13.68 7.44 -3.65
CA ARG A 112 -14.43 8.57 -4.23
C ARG A 112 -15.88 8.21 -4.56
N GLN A 113 -16.12 7.01 -5.09
CA GLN A 113 -17.45 6.49 -5.41
C GLN A 113 -18.30 6.28 -4.16
N LEU A 114 -17.67 5.88 -3.04
CA LEU A 114 -18.31 5.79 -1.72
C LEU A 114 -18.60 7.17 -1.08
N GLY A 115 -18.30 8.27 -1.76
CA GLY A 115 -18.65 9.62 -1.33
C GLY A 115 -17.61 10.32 -0.44
N TYR A 116 -16.44 9.72 -0.21
CA TYR A 116 -15.41 10.35 0.63
C TYR A 116 -14.76 11.56 -0.04
N SER A 117 -14.33 12.52 0.79
CA SER A 117 -13.70 13.77 0.34
C SER A 117 -12.32 13.52 -0.26
N LYS A 118 -11.89 14.38 -1.18
CA LYS A 118 -10.54 14.31 -1.77
C LYS A 118 -9.45 14.41 -0.69
N ASP A 119 -9.67 15.22 0.34
CA ASP A 119 -8.71 15.43 1.43
C ASP A 119 -8.54 14.16 2.26
N LEU A 120 -9.63 13.48 2.63
CA LEU A 120 -9.56 12.23 3.38
C LEU A 120 -8.91 11.12 2.55
N ILE A 121 -9.25 11.02 1.27
CA ILE A 121 -8.63 10.05 0.34
C ILE A 121 -7.14 10.32 0.22
N ALA A 122 -6.75 11.58 0.10
CA ALA A 122 -5.36 11.95 -0.04
C ALA A 122 -4.55 11.71 1.23
N GLU A 123 -5.12 12.01 2.40
CA GLU A 123 -4.53 11.68 3.69
C GLU A 123 -4.37 10.15 3.82
N ALA A 124 -5.39 9.38 3.41
CA ALA A 124 -5.32 7.93 3.37
C ALA A 124 -4.23 7.40 2.40
N LEU A 125 -3.99 8.08 1.29
CA LEU A 125 -2.90 7.77 0.37
C LEU A 125 -1.53 8.27 0.86
N GLY A 126 -1.50 8.99 1.99
CA GLY A 126 -0.34 9.65 2.57
C GLY A 126 0.26 10.75 1.68
N HIS A 127 -0.61 11.39 0.90
CA HIS A 127 -0.33 12.72 0.35
C HIS A 127 -0.49 13.75 1.46
N SER A 128 0.30 14.82 1.38
CA SER A 128 0.04 16.03 2.16
C SER A 128 -0.91 16.86 1.31
N TYR A 129 -2.16 17.04 1.72
CA TYR A 129 -2.97 18.12 1.15
C TYR A 129 -2.80 19.37 1.99
N GLY A 130 -2.50 20.45 1.28
CA GLY A 130 -2.26 21.79 1.75
C GLY A 130 -1.93 22.60 0.51
N ASN A 131 -2.95 23.17 -0.14
CA ASN A 131 -2.72 24.16 -1.18
C ASN A 131 -1.80 25.24 -0.59
N SER A 132 -0.81 25.67 -1.35
CA SER A 132 0.11 26.77 -1.03
C SER A 132 -0.59 28.13 -0.79
N VAL A 133 -1.93 28.17 -0.76
CA VAL A 133 -2.74 29.38 -0.60
C VAL A 133 -3.82 29.25 0.50
N THR A 134 -4.04 28.08 1.10
CA THR A 134 -4.97 27.95 2.25
C THR A 134 -4.20 27.54 3.50
N GLY A 135 -3.47 28.50 4.04
CA GLY A 135 -2.74 28.41 5.30
C GLY A 135 -3.66 28.43 6.52
N ILE A 136 -4.49 27.40 6.68
CA ILE A 136 -5.17 27.14 7.94
C ILE A 136 -4.90 25.68 8.30
N TYR A 137 -4.24 25.50 9.44
CA TYR A 137 -3.94 24.21 10.08
C TYR A 137 -5.22 23.38 10.23
N LEU A 138 -5.54 22.55 9.24
CA LEU A 138 -6.47 21.44 9.46
C LEU A 138 -5.66 20.29 10.05
N GLU A 139 -6.05 19.84 11.23
CA GLU A 139 -5.46 18.68 11.88
C GLU A 139 -5.56 17.46 10.95
N GLN A 140 -4.57 16.56 11.04
CA GLN A 140 -4.63 15.30 10.32
C GLN A 140 -5.86 14.52 10.77
N PHE A 141 -6.54 13.87 9.82
CA PHE A 141 -7.65 12.97 10.16
C PHE A 141 -7.17 11.88 11.13
N ASP A 142 -7.98 11.58 12.13
CA ASP A 142 -7.73 10.45 13.03
C ASP A 142 -7.61 9.14 12.21
N ASN A 143 -6.68 8.29 12.62
CA ASN A 143 -6.54 6.93 12.07
C ASN A 143 -7.86 6.17 12.12
N ALA A 144 -8.71 6.38 13.14
CA ALA A 144 -10.02 5.75 13.23
C ALA A 144 -10.92 6.08 12.02
N VAL A 145 -10.91 7.35 11.56
CA VAL A 145 -11.68 7.79 10.39
C VAL A 145 -11.15 7.13 9.12
N ILE A 146 -9.82 7.06 8.98
CA ILE A 146 -9.17 6.45 7.81
C ILE A 146 -9.38 4.92 7.79
N ASP A 147 -9.34 4.28 8.96
CA ASP A 147 -9.55 2.84 9.10
C ASP A 147 -11.00 2.46 8.76
N GLU A 148 -11.98 3.25 9.21
CA GLU A 148 -13.37 3.05 8.83
C GLU A 148 -13.58 3.21 7.32
N MET A 149 -13.00 4.24 6.71
CA MET A 149 -13.01 4.37 5.25
C MET A 149 -12.40 3.16 4.56
N ASN A 150 -11.23 2.70 5.02
CA ASN A 150 -10.54 1.54 4.45
C ASN A 150 -11.38 0.25 4.59
N ARG A 151 -12.13 0.09 5.69
CA ARG A 151 -13.09 -1.01 5.87
C ARG A 151 -14.19 -0.95 4.81
N ARG A 152 -14.84 0.19 4.64
CA ARG A 152 -15.91 0.34 3.62
C ARG A 152 -15.41 0.11 2.20
N VAL A 153 -14.17 0.49 1.90
CA VAL A 153 -13.55 0.20 0.59
C VAL A 153 -13.32 -1.29 0.38
N VAL A 154 -12.96 -2.02 1.44
CA VAL A 154 -12.83 -3.50 1.39
C VAL A 154 -14.20 -4.14 1.20
N ASP A 155 -15.20 -3.74 1.98
CA ASP A 155 -16.55 -4.28 1.92
C ASP A 155 -17.23 -4.02 0.56
N ALA A 156 -16.83 -2.97 -0.17
CA ALA A 156 -17.36 -2.66 -1.50
C ALA A 156 -16.84 -3.57 -2.62
N VAL A 157 -15.84 -4.43 -2.36
CA VAL A 157 -15.23 -5.31 -3.37
C VAL A 157 -15.17 -6.79 -2.99
N LEU A 158 -15.62 -7.13 -1.78
CA LEU A 158 -15.82 -8.51 -1.33
C LEU A 158 -17.30 -8.88 -1.51
#